data_AF-A0A1M6TZT6-F1
#
_entry.id   AF-A0A1M6TZT6-F1
#
_cell.length_a   1.000
_cell.length_b   1.000
_cell.length_c   1.000
_cell.angle_alpha   90.00
_cell.angle_beta   90.00
_cell.angle_gamma   90.00
#
_symmetry.space_group_name_H-M   'P 1'
#
loop_
_entity.id
_entity.type
_entity.pdbx_description
1 polymer ?
#
loop_
_entity_poly.entity_id
_entity_poly.type
_entity_poly.pdbx_seq_one_letter_code
_entity_poly.pdbx_strand_id
1 'polypeptide(L)'
;MKKLKKFLSQFMLIACLSTFIAPNAEVLPNLSIVSTAQAAAYSKETINDVQEALNYAGYNCGTPDGVVGKNTKTAIRKYQKAKGLKVTGAVNNTLIKSLGVTVHKKTSSRTARTEATVYITRTGSKYHRAGCRYLRQSQIAISLSEAKKYYDPCSVCNP
;
A
#
# COMPACT_ATOMS: atom_id res chain seq x y z
N MET A 1 -19.24 -43.59 -57.13
CA MET A 1 -19.98 -44.55 -56.27
C MET A 1 -19.88 -45.96 -56.86
N LYS A 2 -19.32 -46.95 -56.14
CA LYS A 2 -19.50 -48.41 -56.36
C LYS A 2 -18.85 -49.21 -55.21
N LYS A 3 -19.71 -49.68 -54.29
CA LYS A 3 -19.68 -50.87 -53.38
C LYS A 3 -18.28 -51.51 -53.08
N LEU A 4 -17.79 -51.66 -51.85
CA LEU A 4 -18.33 -52.29 -50.60
C LEU A 4 -18.65 -53.79 -50.71
N LYS A 5 -18.18 -54.59 -49.72
CA LYS A 5 -18.24 -56.08 -49.52
C LYS A 5 -17.06 -56.83 -50.17
N LYS A 6 -16.38 -57.82 -49.53
CA LYS A 6 -16.46 -58.53 -48.22
C LYS A 6 -15.05 -58.59 -47.58
N PHE A 7 -14.81 -58.60 -46.26
CA PHE A 7 -15.13 -59.62 -45.23
C PHE A 7 -14.65 -61.05 -45.54
N LEU A 8 -13.55 -61.50 -44.90
CA LEU A 8 -13.47 -62.76 -44.12
C LEU A 8 -12.06 -62.95 -43.53
N SER A 9 -11.94 -63.62 -42.37
CA SER A 9 -10.76 -64.38 -41.90
C SER A 9 -9.45 -63.58 -41.62
N GLN A 10 -8.67 -63.72 -40.56
CA GLN A 10 -8.68 -64.43 -39.25
C GLN A 10 -7.60 -63.74 -38.36
N PHE A 11 -7.50 -63.84 -37.03
CA PHE A 11 -8.23 -64.61 -36.01
C PHE A 11 -8.17 -63.89 -34.62
N MET A 12 -8.40 -64.64 -33.54
CA MET A 12 -8.02 -64.44 -32.10
C MET A 12 -7.30 -63.14 -31.68
N LEU A 13 -7.87 -62.29 -30.82
CA LEU A 13 -8.09 -62.50 -29.37
C LEU A 13 -6.79 -62.47 -28.55
N ILE A 14 -6.46 -61.27 -28.05
CA ILE A 14 -5.89 -61.02 -26.70
C ILE A 14 -6.44 -59.66 -26.25
N ALA A 15 -7.18 -59.66 -25.13
CA ALA A 15 -7.59 -58.45 -24.46
C ALA A 15 -6.50 -58.04 -23.46
N CYS A 16 -5.64 -57.10 -23.84
CA CYS A 16 -4.79 -56.40 -22.89
C CYS A 16 -5.25 -54.95 -22.78
N LEU A 17 -6.23 -54.75 -21.89
CA LEU A 17 -6.69 -53.45 -21.41
C LEU A 17 -5.60 -52.83 -20.50
N SER A 18 -4.43 -52.52 -21.07
CA SER A 18 -3.37 -51.78 -20.39
C SER A 18 -3.58 -50.30 -20.68
N THR A 19 -4.44 -49.68 -19.87
CA THR A 19 -4.50 -48.23 -19.72
C THR A 19 -3.09 -47.71 -19.45
N PHE A 20 -2.55 -46.94 -20.38
CA PHE A 20 -1.40 -46.08 -20.07
C PHE A 20 -1.89 -45.05 -19.05
N ILE A 21 -1.67 -45.36 -17.77
CA ILE A 21 -1.68 -44.36 -16.70
C ILE A 21 -0.51 -43.45 -17.01
N ALA A 22 -0.78 -42.37 -17.74
CA ALA A 22 0.16 -41.28 -17.85
C ALA A 22 0.51 -40.85 -16.41
N PRO A 23 1.78 -40.74 -16.01
CA PRO A 23 2.10 -40.16 -14.73
C PRO A 23 1.56 -38.73 -14.76
N ASN A 24 0.60 -38.47 -13.87
CA ASN A 24 -0.01 -37.17 -13.70
C ASN A 24 1.12 -36.20 -13.32
N ALA A 25 1.69 -35.51 -14.30
CA ALA A 25 2.50 -34.34 -14.03
C ALA A 25 1.53 -33.33 -13.42
N GLU A 26 1.51 -33.28 -12.10
CA GLU A 26 0.88 -32.20 -11.35
C GLU A 26 1.59 -30.92 -11.78
N VAL A 27 1.05 -30.28 -12.81
CA VAL A 27 1.24 -28.87 -13.06
C VAL A 27 0.62 -28.18 -11.86
N LEU A 28 1.39 -28.10 -10.78
CA LEU A 28 1.17 -27.14 -9.71
C LEU A 28 0.88 -25.83 -10.44
N PRO A 29 -0.32 -25.24 -10.29
CA PRO A 29 -0.54 -23.92 -10.83
C PRO A 29 0.49 -23.05 -10.14
N ASN A 30 1.50 -22.60 -10.90
CA ASN A 30 2.43 -21.60 -10.40
C ASN A 30 1.55 -20.39 -10.09
N LEU A 31 1.23 -20.27 -8.81
CA LEU A 31 0.41 -19.21 -8.27
C LEU A 31 1.26 -17.96 -8.25
N SER A 32 1.54 -17.46 -9.46
CA SER A 32 1.46 -16.05 -9.77
C SER A 32 0.06 -15.57 -9.35
N ILE A 33 -0.11 -15.44 -8.02
CA ILE A 33 -0.94 -14.42 -7.41
C ILE A 33 -0.53 -13.12 -8.08
N VAL A 34 -1.22 -12.80 -9.17
CA VAL A 34 -1.15 -11.51 -9.82
C VAL A 34 -1.54 -10.55 -8.71
N SER A 35 -0.56 -9.83 -8.16
CA SER A 35 -0.73 -9.03 -6.96
C SER A 35 -1.56 -7.78 -7.29
N THR A 36 -2.85 -8.01 -7.49
CA THR A 36 -3.92 -7.02 -7.64
C THR A 36 -4.15 -6.28 -6.31
N ALA A 37 -3.70 -6.87 -5.20
CA ALA A 37 -3.66 -6.31 -3.86
C ALA A 37 -2.51 -5.31 -3.62
N GLN A 38 -2.16 -4.46 -4.60
CA GLN A 38 -1.33 -3.27 -4.33
C GLN A 38 -1.81 -2.00 -5.03
N ALA A 39 -3.13 -1.81 -5.05
CA ALA A 39 -3.66 -0.48 -4.73
C ALA A 39 -3.35 -0.20 -3.24
N ALA A 40 -2.09 0.13 -2.92
CA ALA A 40 -1.81 0.85 -1.69
C ALA A 40 -2.68 2.11 -1.73
N ALA A 41 -3.61 2.25 -0.78
CA ALA A 41 -4.44 3.44 -0.69
C ALA A 41 -3.53 4.61 -0.28
N TYR A 42 -2.96 5.28 -1.29
CA TYR A 42 -2.12 6.44 -1.12
C TYR A 42 -2.87 7.51 -0.33
N SER A 43 -2.14 8.29 0.46
CA SER A 43 -2.76 9.34 1.26
C SER A 43 -3.37 10.40 0.35
N LYS A 44 -4.33 11.18 0.87
CA LYS A 44 -4.97 12.25 0.10
C LYS A 44 -3.92 13.25 -0.40
N GLU A 45 -2.93 13.53 0.44
CA GLU A 45 -1.76 14.37 0.17
C GLU A 45 -0.94 13.76 -0.98
N THR A 46 -0.54 12.49 -0.87
CA THR A 46 0.22 11.80 -1.94
C THR A 46 -0.52 11.81 -3.29
N ILE A 47 -1.86 11.72 -3.28
CA ILE A 47 -2.67 11.78 -4.51
C ILE A 47 -2.71 13.22 -5.06
N ASN A 48 -2.75 14.22 -4.18
CA ASN A 48 -2.66 15.63 -4.53
C ASN A 48 -1.33 15.94 -5.24
N ASP A 49 -0.21 15.51 -4.65
CA ASP A 49 1.13 15.69 -5.22
C ASP A 49 1.27 15.00 -6.59
N VAL A 50 0.67 13.81 -6.75
CA VAL A 50 0.59 13.10 -8.05
C VAL A 50 -0.25 13.88 -9.07
N GLN A 51 -1.37 14.49 -8.67
CA GLN A 51 -2.20 15.33 -9.53
C GLN A 51 -1.45 16.60 -9.95
N GLU A 52 -0.78 17.27 -9.02
CA GLU A 52 0.06 18.45 -9.30
C GLU A 52 1.21 18.10 -10.26
N ALA A 53 1.96 17.03 -10.00
CA ALA A 53 3.05 16.58 -10.86
C ALA A 53 2.57 16.15 -12.27
N LEU A 54 1.37 15.55 -12.38
CA LEU A 54 0.75 15.25 -13.67
C LEU A 54 0.37 16.52 -14.43
N ASN A 55 -0.25 17.50 -13.76
CA ASN A 55 -0.60 18.80 -14.34
C ASN A 55 0.66 19.54 -14.82
N TYR A 56 1.71 19.61 -13.98
CA TYR A 56 3.00 20.22 -14.31
C TYR A 56 3.68 19.53 -15.51
N ALA A 57 3.59 18.21 -15.61
CA ALA A 57 4.07 17.44 -16.75
C ALA A 57 3.18 17.55 -18.02
N GLY A 58 2.14 18.39 -18.02
CA GLY A 58 1.23 18.63 -19.16
C GLY A 58 0.06 17.66 -19.27
N TYR A 59 -0.13 16.75 -18.31
CA TYR A 59 -1.21 15.76 -18.29
C TYR A 59 -2.36 16.23 -17.40
N ASN A 60 -3.12 17.22 -17.88
CA ASN A 60 -4.23 17.82 -17.13
C ASN A 60 -5.19 16.76 -16.53
N CYS A 61 -5.24 16.70 -15.20
CA CYS A 61 -6.13 15.84 -14.43
C CYS A 61 -7.27 16.59 -13.73
N GLY A 62 -7.37 17.91 -13.91
CA GLY A 62 -8.20 18.83 -13.11
C GLY A 62 -7.46 19.36 -11.88
N THR A 63 -8.19 20.10 -11.04
CA THR A 63 -7.69 20.62 -9.75
C THR A 63 -7.14 19.48 -8.88
N PRO A 64 -5.92 19.61 -8.33
CA PRO A 64 -5.43 18.68 -7.30
C PRO A 64 -6.34 18.72 -6.08
N ASP A 65 -7.13 17.65 -5.88
CA ASP A 65 -8.12 17.50 -4.81
C ASP A 65 -7.83 16.28 -3.91
N GLY A 66 -6.85 15.46 -4.28
CA GLY A 66 -6.51 14.19 -3.62
C GLY A 66 -7.46 13.03 -3.93
N VAL A 67 -8.32 13.14 -4.95
CA VAL A 67 -9.33 12.14 -5.34
C VAL A 67 -9.06 11.61 -6.75
N VAL A 68 -8.93 10.28 -6.89
CA VAL A 68 -8.62 9.64 -8.19
C VAL A 68 -9.87 9.53 -9.08
N GLY A 69 -10.29 10.67 -9.63
CA GLY A 69 -11.44 10.81 -10.54
C GLY A 69 -11.18 10.33 -11.98
N LYS A 70 -12.20 10.46 -12.85
CA LYS A 70 -12.12 10.08 -14.28
C LYS A 70 -10.99 10.81 -15.01
N ASN A 71 -10.82 12.10 -14.73
CA ASN A 71 -9.77 12.93 -15.35
C ASN A 71 -8.39 12.47 -14.89
N THR A 72 -8.17 12.27 -13.59
CA THR A 72 -6.92 11.73 -13.03
C THR A 72 -6.57 10.37 -13.62
N LYS A 73 -7.50 9.42 -13.70
CA LYS A 73 -7.27 8.11 -14.36
C LYS A 73 -6.89 8.27 -15.84
N THR A 74 -7.45 9.25 -16.53
CA THR A 74 -7.16 9.52 -17.95
C THR A 74 -5.78 10.15 -18.13
N ALA A 75 -5.42 11.12 -17.28
CA ALA A 75 -4.08 11.72 -17.23
C ALA A 75 -3.01 10.66 -16.93
N ILE A 76 -3.22 9.79 -15.93
CA ILE A 76 -2.33 8.68 -15.60
C ILE A 76 -2.11 7.76 -16.81
N ARG A 77 -3.19 7.38 -17.53
CA ARG A 77 -3.06 6.53 -18.74
C ARG A 77 -2.23 7.20 -19.84
N LYS A 78 -2.44 8.51 -20.08
CA LYS A 78 -1.67 9.29 -21.05
C LYS A 78 -0.18 9.36 -20.65
N TYR A 79 0.11 9.70 -19.39
CA TYR A 79 1.46 9.75 -18.85
C TYR A 79 2.17 8.40 -18.96
N GLN A 80 1.51 7.32 -18.51
CA GLN A 80 2.07 5.97 -18.57
C GLN A 80 2.39 5.56 -20.01
N LYS A 81 1.48 5.80 -20.97
CA LYS A 81 1.72 5.53 -22.38
C LYS A 81 2.92 6.33 -22.93
N ALA A 82 3.01 7.62 -22.61
CA ALA A 82 4.07 8.50 -23.09
C ALA A 82 5.45 8.20 -22.48
N LYS A 83 5.50 7.66 -21.26
CA LYS A 83 6.73 7.24 -20.57
C LYS A 83 7.08 5.75 -20.75
N GLY A 84 6.39 5.03 -21.64
CA GLY A 84 6.64 3.59 -21.86
C GLY A 84 6.31 2.69 -20.66
N LEU A 85 5.51 3.18 -19.70
CA LEU A 85 5.12 2.44 -18.50
C LEU A 85 3.90 1.56 -18.79
N LYS A 86 3.74 0.49 -18.00
CA LYS A 86 2.52 -0.35 -18.03
C LYS A 86 1.29 0.52 -17.76
N VAL A 87 0.39 0.61 -18.74
CA VAL A 87 -0.81 1.46 -18.70
C VAL A 87 -1.87 0.84 -17.78
N THR A 88 -1.80 1.13 -16.49
CA THR A 88 -2.79 0.72 -15.48
C THR A 88 -3.94 1.73 -15.35
N GLY A 89 -3.67 3.02 -15.55
CA GLY A 89 -4.59 4.10 -15.22
C GLY A 89 -4.86 4.28 -13.73
N ALA A 90 -4.02 3.70 -12.88
CA ALA A 90 -4.08 3.79 -11.43
C ALA A 90 -2.77 4.32 -10.87
N VAL A 91 -2.82 5.05 -9.75
CA VAL A 91 -1.63 5.49 -9.01
C VAL A 91 -0.91 4.25 -8.51
N ASN A 92 0.39 4.13 -8.81
CA ASN A 92 1.23 3.02 -8.37
C ASN A 92 2.66 3.50 -8.10
N ASN A 93 3.47 2.66 -7.47
CA ASN A 93 4.84 3.00 -7.07
C ASN A 93 5.72 3.41 -8.27
N THR A 94 5.53 2.78 -9.44
CA THR A 94 6.25 3.10 -10.67
C THR A 94 5.92 4.50 -11.17
N LEU A 95 4.64 4.89 -11.19
CA LEU A 95 4.19 6.23 -11.56
C LEU A 95 4.77 7.28 -10.60
N ILE A 96 4.64 7.06 -9.29
CA ILE A 96 5.11 7.99 -8.25
C ILE A 96 6.61 8.23 -8.38
N LYS A 97 7.41 7.17 -8.51
CA LYS A 97 8.85 7.27 -8.76
C LYS A 97 9.18 8.01 -10.06
N SER A 98 8.43 7.74 -11.13
CA SER A 98 8.60 8.41 -12.43
C SER A 98 8.24 9.90 -12.40
N LEU A 99 7.34 10.31 -11.49
CA LEU A 99 6.96 11.71 -11.25
C LEU A 99 7.87 12.41 -10.21
N GLY A 100 8.75 11.68 -9.52
CA GLY A 100 9.57 12.24 -8.43
C GLY A 100 8.78 12.57 -7.16
N VAL A 101 7.54 12.10 -7.03
CA VAL A 101 6.66 12.42 -5.89
C VAL A 101 7.08 11.63 -4.65
N THR A 102 7.13 12.31 -3.50
CA THR A 102 7.38 11.67 -2.20
C THR A 102 6.09 11.05 -1.66
N VAL A 103 6.14 9.79 -1.21
CA VAL A 103 4.95 9.16 -0.62
C VAL A 103 4.74 9.64 0.81
N HIS A 104 3.69 10.43 1.04
CA HIS A 104 3.22 10.81 2.37
C HIS A 104 2.56 9.61 3.06
N LYS A 105 3.39 8.69 3.58
CA LYS A 105 2.94 7.58 4.41
C LYS A 105 2.17 8.16 5.60
N LYS A 106 0.99 7.59 5.91
CA LYS A 106 0.03 8.00 6.96
C LYS A 106 0.59 7.84 8.40
N THR A 107 1.70 8.52 8.65
CA THR A 107 2.59 8.39 9.82
C THR A 107 2.62 9.71 10.58
N SER A 108 2.59 10.86 9.88
CA SER A 108 2.49 12.19 10.47
C SER A 108 1.28 12.32 11.40
N SER A 109 0.12 11.79 10.98
CA SER A 109 -1.08 11.74 11.82
C SER A 109 -1.06 10.62 12.88
N ARG A 110 -0.09 9.70 12.87
CA ARG A 110 0.09 8.75 13.99
C ARG A 110 1.00 9.35 15.06
N THR A 111 2.13 9.95 14.70
CA THR A 111 2.98 10.68 15.65
C THR A 111 2.16 11.68 16.46
N ALA A 112 1.42 12.58 15.80
CA ALA A 112 0.57 13.57 16.46
C ALA A 112 -0.62 13.00 17.27
N ARG A 113 -0.99 11.72 17.08
CA ARG A 113 -2.05 11.03 17.85
C ARG A 113 -1.50 10.02 18.88
N THR A 114 -0.19 9.89 19.02
CA THR A 114 0.46 8.97 19.95
C THR A 114 1.50 9.66 20.83
N GLU A 115 1.58 10.99 20.81
CA GLU A 115 2.37 11.74 21.80
C GLU A 115 1.69 11.61 23.16
N ALA A 116 2.34 10.94 24.11
CA ALA A 116 1.83 10.82 25.47
C ALA A 116 1.80 12.21 26.12
N THR A 117 0.70 12.54 26.79
CA THR A 117 0.60 13.77 27.59
C THR A 117 1.36 13.60 28.89
N VAL A 118 2.26 14.53 29.19
CA VAL A 118 2.90 14.69 30.50
C VAL A 118 2.63 16.08 31.04
N TYR A 119 3.00 16.31 32.29
CA TYR A 119 2.66 17.53 33.00
C TYR A 119 3.90 18.22 33.55
N ILE A 120 3.96 19.54 33.42
CA ILE A 120 4.96 20.39 34.06
C ILE A 120 4.32 21.26 35.15
N THR A 121 5.15 21.76 36.05
CA THR A 121 4.77 22.79 37.01
C THR A 121 5.12 24.18 36.45
N ARG A 122 4.45 25.23 36.92
CA ARG A 122 4.60 26.60 36.39
C ARG A 122 6.03 27.18 36.53
N THR A 123 6.83 26.66 37.46
CA THR A 123 8.18 27.18 37.78
C THR A 123 9.25 26.09 37.88
N GLY A 124 8.93 24.84 37.51
CA GLY A 124 9.84 23.70 37.65
C GLY A 124 10.50 23.30 36.34
N SER A 125 11.75 22.85 36.42
CA SER A 125 12.54 22.33 35.29
C SER A 125 12.25 20.86 34.94
N LYS A 126 11.16 20.27 35.46
CA LYS A 126 10.86 18.84 35.32
C LYS A 126 9.45 18.55 34.82
N TYR A 127 9.33 17.47 34.06
CA TYR A 127 8.06 16.89 33.65
C TYR A 127 7.67 15.68 34.51
N HIS A 128 6.37 15.39 34.56
CA HIS A 128 5.74 14.51 35.54
C HIS A 128 4.58 13.71 34.91
N ARG A 129 4.27 12.54 35.48
CA ARG A 129 3.00 11.83 35.22
C ARG A 129 1.85 12.44 36.03
N ALA A 130 0.60 12.21 35.59
CA ALA A 130 -0.60 12.61 36.33
C ALA A 130 -0.55 12.16 37.80
N GLY A 131 -1.01 13.01 38.72
CA GLY A 131 -1.05 12.69 40.15
C GLY A 131 0.31 12.68 40.86
N CYS A 132 1.40 13.15 40.22
CA CYS A 132 2.66 13.37 40.93
C CYS A 132 2.52 14.41 42.05
N ARG A 133 3.13 14.16 43.22
CA ARG A 133 3.05 15.04 44.41
C ARG A 133 3.48 16.50 44.17
N TYR A 134 4.29 16.77 43.15
CA TYR A 134 4.74 18.13 42.79
C TYR A 134 3.70 18.90 41.95
N LEU A 135 2.73 18.22 41.32
CA LEU A 135 1.69 18.85 40.51
C LEU A 135 0.54 19.46 41.34
N ARG A 136 0.55 19.30 42.68
CA ARG A 136 -0.54 19.71 43.59
C ARG A 136 -0.93 21.19 43.49
N GLN A 137 -0.02 22.07 43.10
CA GLN A 137 -0.25 23.53 42.99
C GLN A 137 -0.32 24.02 41.54
N SER A 138 0.16 23.23 40.57
CA SER A 138 0.11 23.58 39.15
C SER A 138 0.33 22.34 38.30
N GLN A 139 -0.55 22.11 37.33
CA GLN A 139 -0.48 20.98 36.41
C GLN A 139 -0.77 21.48 34.98
N ILE A 140 0.28 21.76 34.22
CA ILE A 140 0.19 22.21 32.82
C ILE A 140 0.47 21.01 31.92
N ALA A 141 -0.49 20.63 31.08
CA ALA A 141 -0.36 19.52 30.15
C ALA A 141 0.45 19.92 28.91
N ILE A 142 1.47 19.14 28.56
CA ILE A 142 2.28 19.28 27.34
C ILE A 142 2.54 17.89 26.73
N SER A 143 3.02 17.83 25.49
CA SER A 143 3.39 16.53 24.90
C SER A 143 4.73 16.04 25.44
N LEU A 144 4.92 14.71 25.53
CA LEU A 144 6.19 14.11 25.96
C LEU A 144 7.35 14.46 25.02
N SER A 145 7.08 14.69 23.73
CA SER A 145 8.11 15.07 22.75
C SER A 145 8.55 16.52 22.91
N GLU A 146 7.66 17.41 23.35
CA GLU A 146 7.95 18.78 23.75
C GLU A 146 8.66 18.83 25.11
N ALA A 147 8.16 18.08 26.11
CA ALA A 147 8.73 18.01 27.45
C ALA A 147 10.22 17.66 27.42
N LYS A 148 10.59 16.62 26.65
CA LYS A 148 11.98 16.14 26.51
C LYS A 148 12.96 17.14 25.88
N LYS A 149 12.50 18.23 25.28
CA LYS A 149 13.37 19.28 24.72
C LYS A 149 13.85 20.29 25.77
N TYR A 150 13.07 20.48 26.84
CA TYR A 150 13.23 21.61 27.77
C TYR A 150 13.20 21.22 29.26
N TYR A 151 12.77 20.00 29.59
CA TYR A 151 12.54 19.56 30.97
C TYR A 151 13.10 18.14 31.22
N ASP A 152 13.63 17.93 32.43
CA ASP A 152 14.08 16.61 32.89
C ASP A 152 12.92 15.74 33.39
N PRO A 153 13.03 14.40 33.34
CA PRO A 153 12.09 13.53 34.02
C PRO A 153 12.13 13.72 35.55
N CYS A 154 10.96 13.78 36.18
CA CYS A 154 10.86 13.76 37.64
C CYS A 154 11.22 12.39 38.21
N SER A 155 12.37 12.28 38.87
CA SER A 155 12.88 11.06 39.51
C SER A 155 11.92 10.41 40.51
N VAL A 156 11.00 11.18 41.10
CA VAL A 156 10.01 10.66 42.08
C VAL A 156 8.84 9.95 41.40
N CYS A 157 8.44 10.37 40.20
CA CYS A 157 7.32 9.76 39.50
C CYS A 157 7.70 9.05 38.20
N ASN A 158 9.00 8.99 37.88
CA ASN A 158 9.61 8.28 36.75
C ASN A 158 8.70 8.17 35.51
N PRO A 159 8.35 9.32 34.89
CA PRO A 159 7.31 9.43 33.86
C PRO A 159 7.76 9.04 32.45
#